data_AF-A0A0Q6GNG9-F1
#
_entry.id   AF-A0A0Q6GNG9-F1
#
_cell.length_a   1.000
_cell.length_b   1.000
_cell.length_c   1.000
_cell.angle_alpha   90.00
_cell.angle_beta   90.00
_cell.angle_gamma   90.00
#
_symmetry.space_group_name_H-M   'P 1'
#
loop_
_entity.id
_entity.type
_entity.pdbx_description
1 polymer ?
#
loop_
_entity_poly.entity_id
_entity_poly.type
_entity_poly.pdbx_seq_one_letter_code
_entity_poly.pdbx_strand_id
1 'polypeptide(L)'
;MVIENGGRDRQALVMQPDITLSLVTNGVVARSPLKLTFAELEQRMVVDFQCSAERIRAIFKQVEEHGSFQLVGTAAAEVYLIEKILAS
;
A
#
# COMPACT_ATOMS: atom_id res chain seq x y z
N MET A 1 -46.25 -10.33 -17.85
CA MET A 1 -44.93 -11.00 -17.79
C MET A 1 -43.90 -9.94 -18.13
N VAL A 2 -43.28 -9.34 -17.11
CA VAL A 2 -42.39 -8.18 -17.28
C VAL A 2 -40.97 -8.70 -17.46
N ILE A 3 -40.28 -8.22 -18.49
CA ILE A 3 -38.86 -8.47 -18.72
C ILE A 3 -38.11 -7.31 -18.07
N GLU A 4 -37.26 -7.59 -17.08
CA GLU A 4 -36.24 -6.64 -16.63
C GLU A 4 -34.84 -7.27 -16.83
N ASN A 5 -34.14 -6.72 -17.83
CA ASN A 5 -32.69 -6.78 -17.95
C ASN A 5 -32.11 -5.89 -16.85
N GLY A 6 -31.31 -6.45 -15.94
CA GLY A 6 -30.72 -5.68 -14.85
C GLY A 6 -29.40 -6.25 -14.37
N GLY A 7 -28.31 -5.82 -15.01
CA GLY A 7 -26.98 -5.75 -14.39
C GLY A 7 -26.40 -7.06 -13.85
N ARG A 8 -25.72 -7.81 -14.73
CA ARG A 8 -24.45 -8.44 -14.32
C ARG A 8 -23.46 -7.30 -14.03
N ASP A 9 -23.71 -6.61 -12.93
CA ASP A 9 -22.81 -5.61 -12.39
C ASP A 9 -21.56 -6.39 -11.98
N ARG A 10 -20.51 -6.15 -12.76
CA ARG A 10 -19.17 -6.56 -12.45
C ARG A 10 -18.90 -6.04 -11.05
N GLN A 11 -18.99 -6.92 -10.05
CA GLN A 11 -18.29 -6.75 -8.79
C GLN A 11 -16.81 -6.67 -9.15
N ALA A 12 -16.37 -5.50 -9.63
CA ALA A 12 -15.08 -5.00 -9.23
C ALA A 12 -15.16 -5.06 -7.72
N LEU A 13 -14.58 -6.11 -7.12
CA LEU A 13 -14.19 -6.08 -5.73
C LEU A 13 -13.59 -4.68 -5.57
N VAL A 14 -14.30 -3.79 -4.89
CA VAL A 14 -13.73 -2.52 -4.48
C VAL A 14 -12.66 -2.95 -3.51
N MET A 15 -11.45 -3.21 -4.02
CA MET A 15 -10.29 -3.55 -3.21
C MET A 15 -10.07 -2.32 -2.35
N GLN A 16 -10.59 -2.37 -1.13
CA GLN A 16 -10.42 -1.27 -0.21
C GLN A 16 -8.91 -1.16 0.06
N PRO A 17 -8.37 0.05 0.12
CA PRO A 17 -6.97 0.21 0.44
C PRO A 17 -6.70 -0.36 1.83
N ASP A 18 -5.77 -1.31 1.91
CA ASP A 18 -5.37 -1.97 3.15
C ASP A 18 -4.21 -1.25 3.83
N ILE A 19 -3.52 -0.35 3.11
CA ILE A 19 -2.31 0.30 3.60
C ILE A 19 -2.20 1.78 3.18
N THR A 20 -1.44 2.54 3.95
CA THR A 20 -0.97 3.88 3.60
C THR A 20 0.54 3.90 3.41
N LEU A 21 0.98 4.64 2.39
CA LEU A 21 2.38 4.95 2.14
C LEU A 21 2.61 6.46 2.27
N SER A 22 3.38 6.86 3.27
CA SER A 22 3.72 8.26 3.57
C SER A 22 5.20 8.51 3.33
N LEU A 23 5.54 9.60 2.65
CA LEU A 23 6.94 10.03 2.55
C LEU A 23 7.27 10.95 3.73
N VAL A 24 8.29 10.58 4.49
CA VAL A 24 8.85 11.33 5.61
C VAL A 24 10.23 11.86 5.19
N THR A 25 10.41 13.17 5.22
CA THR A 25 11.71 13.82 4.98
C THR A 25 12.02 14.74 6.15
N ASN A 26 13.24 14.71 6.67
CA ASN A 26 13.65 15.52 7.82
C ASN A 26 12.72 15.38 9.06
N GLY A 27 12.18 14.18 9.30
CA GLY A 27 11.28 13.91 10.42
C GLY A 27 9.84 14.43 10.27
N VAL A 28 9.51 15.03 9.11
CA VAL A 28 8.16 15.54 8.81
C VAL A 28 7.54 14.72 7.68
N VAL A 29 6.25 14.38 7.81
CA VAL A 29 5.46 13.79 6.73
C VAL A 29 5.35 14.82 5.60
N ALA A 30 6.14 14.63 4.55
CA ALA A 30 6.34 15.58 3.46
C ALA A 30 5.20 15.55 2.44
N ARG A 31 4.46 14.44 2.36
CA ARG A 31 3.34 14.25 1.44
C ARG A 31 2.18 13.53 2.11
N SER A 32 0.97 13.81 1.64
CA SER A 32 -0.24 13.11 2.07
C SER A 32 -0.09 11.60 1.90
N PRO A 33 -0.57 10.79 2.87
CA PRO A 33 -0.51 9.32 2.79
C PRO A 33 -1.23 8.83 1.54
N LEU A 34 -0.52 8.10 0.69
CA LEU A 34 -1.10 7.40 -0.45
C LEU A 34 -1.79 6.15 0.07
N LYS A 35 -3.09 6.03 -0.18
CA LYS A 35 -3.85 4.81 0.13
C LYS A 35 -3.65 3.83 -1.02
N LEU A 36 -3.16 2.64 -0.71
CA LEU A 36 -2.81 1.61 -1.70
C LEU A 36 -3.36 0.26 -1.23
N THR A 37 -3.56 -0.64 -2.19
CA THR A 37 -3.65 -2.08 -1.91
C THR A 37 -2.25 -2.68 -1.71
N PHE A 38 -2.16 -3.86 -1.10
CA PHE A 38 -0.88 -4.58 -0.98
C PHE A 38 -0.24 -4.86 -2.36
N ALA A 39 -1.05 -5.18 -3.37
CA ALA A 39 -0.55 -5.44 -4.73
C ALA A 39 0.06 -4.18 -5.38
N GLU A 40 -0.56 -3.01 -5.19
CA GLU A 40 -0.01 -1.75 -5.68
C GLU A 40 1.29 -1.39 -4.98
N LEU A 41 1.37 -1.57 -3.65
CA LEU A 41 2.62 -1.35 -2.93
C LEU A 41 3.71 -2.31 -3.41
N GLU A 42 3.41 -3.59 -3.62
CA GLU A 42 4.39 -4.56 -4.14
C GLU A 42 4.97 -4.08 -5.49
N GLN A 43 4.12 -3.66 -6.42
CA GLN A 43 4.58 -3.13 -7.72
C GLN A 43 5.49 -1.91 -7.54
N ARG A 44 5.14 -0.98 -6.66
CA ARG A 44 5.97 0.19 -6.35
C ARG A 44 7.29 -0.21 -5.69
N MET A 45 7.28 -1.18 -4.79
CA MET A 45 8.50 -1.68 -4.14
C MET A 45 9.48 -2.29 -5.13
N VAL A 46 8.98 -2.93 -6.19
CA VAL A 46 9.82 -3.44 -7.28
C VAL A 46 10.34 -2.29 -8.16
N VAL A 47 9.47 -1.36 -8.57
CA VAL A 47 9.80 -0.32 -9.56
C VAL A 47 10.57 0.85 -8.95
N ASP A 48 10.05 1.43 -7.86
CA ASP A 48 10.60 2.64 -7.24
C ASP A 48 11.75 2.31 -6.27
N PHE A 49 11.64 1.20 -5.54
CA PHE A 49 12.57 0.84 -4.45
C PHE A 49 13.52 -0.31 -4.78
N GLN A 50 13.38 -0.91 -5.97
CA GLN A 50 14.20 -2.04 -6.43
C GLN A 50 14.31 -3.18 -5.39
N CYS A 51 13.23 -3.42 -4.63
CA CYS A 51 13.20 -4.46 -3.62
C CYS A 51 13.12 -5.85 -4.27
N SER A 52 13.87 -6.81 -3.74
CA SER A 52 13.70 -8.23 -4.09
C SER A 52 12.39 -8.77 -3.52
N ALA A 53 11.84 -9.82 -4.14
CA ALA A 53 10.62 -10.48 -3.68
C ALA A 53 10.71 -10.95 -2.20
N GLU A 54 11.88 -11.43 -1.77
CA GLU A 54 12.11 -11.81 -0.38
C GLU A 54 12.02 -10.62 0.58
N ARG A 55 12.59 -9.47 0.19
CA ARG A 55 12.53 -8.25 0.98
C ARG A 55 11.10 -7.72 1.08
N ILE A 56 10.34 -7.76 -0.01
CA ILE A 56 8.92 -7.35 -0.02
C ILE A 56 8.10 -8.22 0.94
N ARG A 57 8.27 -9.55 0.88
CA ARG A 57 7.60 -10.48 1.80
C ARG A 57 7.95 -10.20 3.27
N ALA A 58 9.22 -9.94 3.56
CA ALA A 58 9.65 -9.59 4.91
C ALA A 58 9.00 -8.29 5.41
N ILE A 59 8.90 -7.28 4.54
CA ILE A 59 8.25 -6.00 4.86
C ILE A 59 6.76 -6.20 5.09
N PHE A 60 6.06 -6.94 4.22
CA PHE A 60 4.63 -7.21 4.41
C PHE A 60 4.36 -7.99 5.69
N LYS A 61 5.20 -8.96 6.01
CA LYS A 61 5.13 -9.69 7.28
C LYS A 61 5.26 -8.72 8.47
N GLN A 62 6.22 -7.80 8.43
CA GLN A 62 6.39 -6.79 9.49
C GLN A 62 5.21 -5.82 9.60
N VAL A 63 4.66 -5.36 8.47
CA VAL A 63 3.44 -4.52 8.46
C VAL A 63 2.24 -5.27 9.02
N GLU A 64 2.10 -6.56 8.72
CA GLU A 64 1.04 -7.42 9.27
C GLU A 64 1.21 -7.64 10.78
N GLU A 65 2.43 -7.89 11.26
CA GLU A 65 2.74 -8.17 12.67
C GLU A 65 2.71 -6.92 13.56
N HIS A 66 3.21 -5.79 13.06
CA HIS A 66 3.43 -4.56 13.84
C HIS A 66 2.50 -3.40 13.44
N GLY A 67 1.73 -3.56 12.37
CA GLY A 67 0.87 -2.51 11.81
C GLY A 67 1.61 -1.44 11.00
N SER A 68 2.95 -1.41 11.01
CA SER A 68 3.73 -0.45 10.23
C SER A 68 5.16 -0.91 9.95
N PHE A 69 5.80 -0.29 8.95
CA PHE A 69 7.20 -0.52 8.59
C PHE A 69 7.83 0.73 7.97
N GLN A 70 9.10 1.00 8.27
CA GLN A 70 9.87 2.10 7.69
C GLN A 70 10.82 1.60 6.60
N LEU A 71 10.62 2.09 5.38
CA LEU A 71 11.44 1.79 4.22
C LEU A 71 12.29 3.00 3.85
N VAL A 72 13.62 2.85 3.88
CA VAL A 72 14.52 3.90 3.37
C VAL A 72 14.56 3.84 1.84
N GLY A 73 14.30 4.97 1.21
CA GLY A 73 14.34 5.13 -0.25
C GLY A 73 15.76 5.13 -0.80
N THR A 74 15.88 5.32 -2.11
CA THR A 74 17.18 5.39 -2.80
C THR A 74 17.95 6.67 -2.47
N ALA A 75 17.27 7.78 -2.17
CA ALA A 75 17.90 8.96 -1.61
C ALA A 75 17.92 8.85 -0.07
N ALA A 76 19.09 9.07 0.55
CA ALA A 76 19.29 8.92 2.00
C ALA A 76 18.40 9.83 2.87
N ALA A 77 17.76 10.85 2.29
CA ALA A 77 16.85 11.76 2.98
C ALA A 77 15.37 11.35 2.89
N GLU A 78 15.04 10.28 2.15
CA GLU A 78 13.67 9.81 1.93
C GLU A 78 13.39 8.57 2.78
N VAL A 79 12.54 8.72 3.79
CA VAL A 79 12.04 7.60 4.60
C VAL A 79 10.57 7.42 4.29
N TYR A 80 10.17 6.27 3.82
CA TYR A 80 8.79 5.93 3.53
C TYR A 80 8.21 5.14 4.70
N LEU A 81 7.10 5.62 5.24
CA LEU A 81 6.35 4.94 6.28
C LEU A 81 5.19 4.19 5.63
N ILE A 82 5.17 2.88 5.80
CA ILE A 82 4.09 1.98 5.37
C ILE A 82 3.27 1.65 6.60
N GLU A 83 1.97 1.88 6.59
CA GLU A 83 1.08 1.59 7.72
C GLU A 83 -0.12 0.80 7.23
N LYS A 84 -0.55 -0.20 8.01
CA LYS A 84 -1.78 -0.93 7.77
C LYS A 84 -2.96 -0.09 8.19
N ILE A 85 -3.96 0.02 7.33
CA ILE A 85 -5.24 0.63 7.66
C ILE A 85 -6.02 -0.39 8.48
N LEU A 86 -6.13 -0.15 9.79
CA LEU A 86 -7.01 -0.93 10.64
C LEU A 86 -8.45 -0.44 10.44
N ALA A 87 -9.28 -1.27 9.80
CA ALA A 87 -10.73 -1.05 9.80
C ALA A 87 -11.20 -1.05 11.26
N SER A 88 -11.71 0.10 11.72
CA SER A 88 -12.29 0.27 13.05
C SER A 88 -13.66 -0.39 13.15
#